data_AF-A0A1X1G3S3-F1
#
_entry.id   AF-A0A1X1G3S3-F1
#
_cell.length_a   1.000
_cell.length_b   1.000
_cell.length_c   1.000
_cell.angle_alpha   90.00
_cell.angle_beta   90.00
_cell.angle_gamma   90.00
#
_symmetry.space_group_name_H-M   'P 1'
#
loop_
_entity.id
_entity.type
_entity.pdbx_description
1 polymer ?
#
loop_
_entity_poly.entity_id
_entity_poly.type
_entity_poly.pdbx_seq_one_letter_code
_entity_poly.pdbx_strand_id
1 'polypeptide(L)'
;MFYHHLRENGQVLIADFVKTDTNHHGFDLAELEIKLAHFGFSSIDSQIIYSAEGLFLGNYAELFLTVAQKSLADYVLTPKSWTNNY
;
A
#
# COMPACT_ATOMS: atom_id res chain seq x y z
N MET A 1 -0.85 9.15 -4.34
CA MET A 1 -2.10 9.89 -4.01
C MET A 1 -2.36 9.94 -2.50
N PHE A 2 -2.49 8.80 -1.80
CA PHE A 2 -2.85 8.77 -0.36
C PHE A 2 -1.83 9.45 0.56
N TYR A 3 -0.54 9.26 0.31
CA TYR A 3 0.54 9.78 1.16
C TYR A 3 0.42 11.29 1.46
N HIS A 4 0.11 12.12 0.45
CA HIS A 4 0.03 13.58 0.62
C HIS A 4 -1.24 14.06 1.33
N HIS A 5 -2.29 13.24 1.39
CA HIS A 5 -3.57 13.60 2.01
C HIS A 5 -3.68 13.12 3.46
N LEU A 6 -2.77 12.24 3.90
CA LEU A 6 -2.71 11.79 5.27
C LEU A 6 -1.91 12.77 6.13
N ARG A 7 -2.44 13.08 7.31
CA ARG A 7 -1.70 13.75 8.38
C ARG A 7 -0.44 12.95 8.75
N GLU A 8 0.50 13.59 9.43
CA GLU A 8 1.64 12.90 10.04
C GLU A 8 1.15 11.75 10.94
N ASN A 9 1.82 10.59 10.84
CA ASN A 9 1.39 9.33 11.47
C ASN A 9 -0.01 8.83 11.07
N GLY A 10 -0.61 9.39 10.02
CA GLY A 10 -1.86 8.88 9.46
C GLY A 10 -1.69 7.49 8.87
N GLN A 11 -2.78 6.74 8.78
CA GLN A 11 -2.80 5.40 8.21
C GLN A 11 -3.65 5.38 6.96
N VAL A 12 -3.24 4.57 5.98
CA VAL A 12 -4.10 4.13 4.89
C VAL A 12 -4.65 2.76 5.25
N LEU A 13 -5.94 2.58 5.03
CA LEU A 13 -6.63 1.29 5.12
C LEU A 13 -7.21 1.00 3.74
N ILE A 14 -6.89 -0.17 3.18
CA ILE A 14 -7.36 -0.60 1.87
C ILE A 14 -8.07 -1.93 2.07
N ALA A 15 -9.34 -2.00 1.71
CA ALA A 15 -10.10 -3.24 1.70
C ALA A 15 -10.61 -3.48 0.27
N ASP A 16 -10.21 -4.59 -0.33
CA ASP A 16 -10.57 -4.97 -1.70
C ASP A 16 -10.37 -6.48 -1.89
N PHE A 17 -10.64 -6.98 -3.09
CA PHE A 17 -10.43 -8.38 -3.44
C PHE A 17 -8.98 -8.67 -3.85
N VAL A 18 -8.52 -9.87 -3.51
CA VAL A 18 -7.25 -10.40 -4.00
C VAL A 18 -7.38 -10.76 -5.48
N LYS A 19 -6.43 -10.28 -6.28
CA LYS A 19 -6.31 -10.65 -7.68
C LYS A 19 -5.82 -12.10 -7.77
N THR A 20 -6.50 -12.90 -8.58
CA THR A 20 -6.15 -14.29 -8.86
C THR A 20 -6.06 -14.53 -10.36
N ASP A 21 -5.62 -15.72 -10.77
CA ASP A 21 -5.61 -16.11 -12.19
C ASP A 21 -7.02 -16.16 -12.80
N THR A 22 -8.05 -16.41 -11.98
CA THR A 22 -9.45 -16.46 -12.40
C THR A 22 -10.17 -15.12 -12.26
N ASN A 23 -9.73 -14.27 -11.32
CA ASN A 23 -10.26 -12.93 -11.08
C ASN A 23 -9.16 -11.89 -11.30
N HIS A 24 -9.11 -11.31 -12.50
CA HIS A 24 -8.13 -10.28 -12.85
C HIS A 24 -8.41 -8.90 -12.24
N HIS A 25 -9.52 -8.75 -11.51
CA HIS A 25 -9.87 -7.55 -10.76
C HIS A 25 -9.32 -7.65 -9.33
N GLY A 26 -9.00 -6.50 -8.72
CA GLY A 26 -8.45 -6.42 -7.36
C GLY A 26 -6.93 -6.22 -7.34
N PHE A 27 -6.32 -6.57 -6.21
CA PHE A 27 -4.89 -6.34 -5.95
C PHE A 27 -4.10 -7.64 -5.78
N ASP A 28 -2.92 -7.66 -6.37
CA ASP A 28 -1.86 -8.55 -5.90
C ASP A 28 -1.30 -7.98 -4.59
N LEU A 29 -1.37 -8.75 -3.51
CA LEU A 29 -0.97 -8.27 -2.18
C LEU A 29 0.52 -7.96 -2.09
N ALA A 30 1.37 -8.80 -2.68
CA ALA A 30 2.81 -8.57 -2.65
C ALA A 30 3.18 -7.29 -3.43
N GLU A 31 2.56 -7.09 -4.60
CA GLU A 31 2.76 -5.87 -5.39
C GLU A 31 2.23 -4.62 -4.67
N LEU A 32 1.07 -4.74 -4.00
CA LEU A 32 0.48 -3.66 -3.20
C LEU A 32 1.41 -3.24 -2.06
N GLU A 33 1.95 -4.19 -1.30
CA GLU A 33 2.86 -3.92 -0.18
C GLU A 33 4.17 -3.28 -0.66
N ILE A 34 4.76 -3.78 -1.75
CA ILE A 34 5.95 -3.19 -2.36
C ILE A 34 5.67 -1.74 -2.78
N LYS A 35 4.53 -1.47 -3.41
CA LYS A 35 4.13 -0.11 -3.81
C LYS A 35 3.93 0.80 -2.60
N LEU A 36 3.25 0.33 -1.55
CA LEU A 36 3.07 1.09 -0.31
C LEU A 36 4.43 1.47 0.30
N ALA A 37 5.36 0.51 0.40
CA ALA A 37 6.71 0.76 0.89
C ALA A 37 7.45 1.80 0.01
N HIS A 38 7.38 1.64 -1.32
CA HIS A 38 7.99 2.57 -2.27
C HIS A 38 7.46 4.00 -2.12
N PHE A 39 6.18 4.16 -1.81
CA PHE A 39 5.55 5.47 -1.58
C PHE A 39 5.69 6.00 -0.15
N GLY A 40 6.60 5.43 0.65
CA GLY A 40 6.94 5.95 1.98
C GLY A 40 5.96 5.52 3.06
N PHE A 41 5.24 4.42 2.88
CA PHE A 41 4.51 3.79 3.98
C PHE A 41 5.40 2.77 4.72
N SER A 42 5.11 2.57 6.01
CA SER A 42 5.76 1.63 6.91
C SER A 42 4.72 0.87 7.71
N SER A 43 5.15 -0.14 8.49
CA SER A 43 4.26 -0.99 9.29
C SER A 43 3.09 -1.52 8.44
N ILE A 44 3.44 -2.05 7.27
CA ILE A 44 2.48 -2.54 6.28
C ILE A 44 2.10 -3.96 6.67
N ASP A 45 0.80 -4.23 6.78
CA ASP A 45 0.26 -5.56 7.05
C ASP A 45 -1.00 -5.78 6.24
N SER A 46 -1.11 -6.93 5.59
CA SER A 46 -2.27 -7.34 4.78
C SER A 46 -2.81 -8.65 5.29
N GLN A 47 -4.11 -8.71 5.54
CA GLN A 47 -4.77 -9.91 6.03
C GLN A 47 -6.00 -10.25 5.20
N ILE A 48 -6.18 -11.53 4.88
CA ILE A 48 -7.45 -12.03 4.34
C ILE A 48 -8.46 -12.05 5.49
N ILE A 49 -9.56 -11.32 5.33
CA ILE A 49 -10.61 -11.20 6.35
C ILE A 49 -11.84 -12.04 6.05
N TYR A 50 -12.01 -12.47 4.79
CA TYR A 50 -13.09 -13.35 4.38
C TYR A 50 -12.77 -14.03 3.05
N SER A 51 -13.17 -15.29 2.90
CA SER A 51 -13.10 -16.02 1.64
C SER A 51 -14.31 -16.92 1.46
N ALA A 52 -14.81 -17.00 0.22
CA ALA A 52 -15.95 -17.84 -0.13
C ALA A 52 -16.05 -18.11 -1.63
N GLU A 53 -16.67 -19.23 -1.98
CA GLU A 53 -17.14 -19.52 -3.33
C GLU A 53 -18.25 -18.57 -3.76
N GLY A 54 -18.24 -18.16 -5.02
CA GLY A 54 -19.24 -17.25 -5.57
C GLY A 54 -19.19 -15.81 -5.05
N LEU A 55 -18.18 -15.49 -4.21
CA LEU A 55 -18.10 -14.21 -3.50
C LEU A 55 -17.92 -13.01 -4.44
N PHE A 56 -17.18 -13.21 -5.53
CA PHE A 56 -16.93 -12.15 -6.50
C PHE A 56 -17.14 -12.67 -7.91
N LEU A 57 -18.12 -12.08 -8.61
CA LEU A 57 -18.50 -12.44 -9.98
C LEU A 57 -18.78 -13.94 -10.20
N GLY A 58 -19.24 -14.64 -9.15
CA GLY A 58 -19.55 -16.08 -9.22
C GLY A 58 -18.34 -17.00 -9.05
N ASN A 59 -17.14 -16.46 -8.80
CA ASN A 59 -15.93 -17.24 -8.54
C ASN A 59 -15.57 -17.23 -7.04
N TYR A 60 -14.75 -18.20 -6.62
CA TYR A 60 -13.99 -18.09 -5.37
C TYR A 60 -13.24 -16.77 -5.34
N ALA A 61 -13.34 -16.05 -4.23
CA ALA A 61 -12.58 -14.84 -4.01
C ALA A 61 -12.23 -14.65 -2.53
N GLU A 62 -11.23 -13.81 -2.30
CA GLU A 62 -10.73 -13.46 -0.98
C GLU A 62 -10.79 -11.94 -0.83
N LEU A 63 -11.45 -11.48 0.24
CA LEU A 63 -11.47 -10.09 0.65
C LEU A 63 -10.34 -9.86 1.64
N PHE A 64 -9.50 -8.87 1.37
CA PHE A 64 -8.39 -8.50 2.26
C PHE A 64 -8.61 -7.14 2.91
N LEU A 65 -7.84 -6.88 3.97
CA LEU A 65 -7.62 -5.58 4.56
C LEU A 65 -6.10 -5.36 4.69
N THR A 66 -5.60 -4.30 4.05
CA THR A 66 -4.23 -3.80 4.25
C THR A 66 -4.27 -2.55 5.11
N VAL A 67 -3.41 -2.50 6.12
CA VAL A 67 -3.13 -1.32 6.93
C VAL A 67 -1.69 -0.90 6.70
N ALA A 68 -1.46 0.38 6.46
CA ALA A 68 -0.11 0.92 6.34
C ALA A 68 -0.01 2.33 6.92
N GLN A 69 1.06 2.60 7.64
CA GLN A 69 1.29 3.89 8.29
C GLN A 69 2.12 4.80 7.38
N LYS A 70 1.73 6.06 7.25
CA LYS A 70 2.56 7.09 6.62
C LYS A 70 3.85 7.22 7.44
N SER A 71 4.99 6.86 6.83
CA SER A 71 6.27 6.99 7.52
C SER A 71 6.58 8.48 7.70
N LEU A 72 7.11 8.80 8.88
CA LEU A 72 7.68 10.11 9.19
C LEU A 72 9.06 10.30 8.56
N ALA A 73 9.52 9.40 7.68
CA ALA A 73 10.87 9.41 7.16
C ALA A 73 11.22 10.84 6.76
N ASP A 74 12.02 11.48 7.60
CA ASP A 74 12.53 12.81 7.34
C ASP A 74 13.14 12.66 5.97
N TYR A 75 12.60 13.37 4.99
CA TYR A 75 13.29 13.56 3.74
C TYR A 75 14.57 14.29 4.15
N VAL A 76 15.61 13.53 4.54
CA VAL A 76 16.95 14.05 4.70
C VAL A 76 17.37 14.37 3.28
N LEU A 77 16.92 15.53 2.82
CA LEU A 77 17.59 16.27 1.79
C LEU A 77 18.99 16.47 2.34
N THR A 78 19.90 15.58 1.97
CA THR A 78 21.32 15.89 2.01
C THR A 78 21.44 17.28 1.37
N PRO A 79 21.95 18.30 2.08
CA PRO A 79 22.20 19.56 1.43
C PRO A 79 23.16 19.25 0.28
N LYS A 80 22.74 19.50 -0.96
CA LYS A 80 23.68 19.58 -2.08
C LYS A 80 24.78 20.52 -1.62
N SER A 81 25.98 19.98 -1.44
CA SER A 81 27.20 20.75 -1.24
C SER A 81 27.42 21.58 -2.50
N TRP A 82 26.83 22.77 -2.54
CA TRP A 82 27.23 23.80 -3.47
C TRP A 82 28.58 24.32 -2.98
N THR A 83 29.67 23.72 -3.48
CA THR A 83 30.96 24.38 -3.45
C THR A 83 30.89 25.56 -4.42
N ASN A 84 30.67 26.75 -3.88
CA ASN A 84 30.89 28.00 -4.60
C ASN A 84 32.38 28.12 -4.89
N ASN A 85 32.75 28.04 -6.18
CA ASN A 85 34.03 28.55 -6.67
C ASN A 85 33.73 29.72 -7.60
N TYR A 86 33.78 30.93 -7.04
CA TYR A 86 34.15 32.16 -7.75
C TYR A 86 35.50 32.61 -7.22
#